data_AF-A0A7V2S9M0-F1
#
_entry.id   AF-A0A7V2S9M0-F1
#
_cell.length_a   1.000
_cell.length_b   1.000
_cell.length_c   1.000
_cell.angle_alpha   90.00
_cell.angle_beta   90.00
_cell.angle_gamma   90.00
#
_symmetry.space_group_name_H-M   'P 1'
#
loop_
_entity.id
_entity.type
_entity.pdbx_description
1 polymer ?
#
loop_
_entity_poly.entity_id
_entity_poly.type
_entity_poly.pdbx_seq_one_letter_code
_entity_poly.pdbx_strand_id
1 'polypeptide(L)'
;MLAGPALRRAFLCGFDKTSGKDYEHRRGWIENRIRILSSLFGIDIPAYVVMHNHIHMACELCPEQIEVLSDTEVVSRWRSLYQGPVIIQKWVKGEKLLDAEYTMVDECIAEYRRRLASISWFMKCLNEPIARQANKEDNCTGHFWEGRFTSQPLPTEEVSTTTEK
;
A
#
# COMPACT_ATOMS: atom_id res chain seq x y z
N MET A 1 11.79 1.24 -9.12
CA MET A 1 12.09 0.29 -8.02
C MET A 1 11.91 0.99 -6.68
N LEU A 2 11.07 0.44 -5.82
CA LEU A 2 10.92 0.83 -4.42
C LEU A 2 11.71 -0.12 -3.53
N ALA A 3 12.37 0.42 -2.50
CA ALA A 3 13.04 -0.37 -1.46
C ALA A 3 12.63 0.11 -0.07
N GLY A 4 12.30 -0.83 0.82
CA GLY A 4 12.04 -0.57 2.24
C GLY A 4 12.86 -1.53 3.11
N PRO A 5 13.94 -1.06 3.77
CA PRO A 5 14.75 -1.89 4.66
C PRO A 5 14.15 -1.95 6.07
N ALA A 6 14.03 -3.18 6.60
CA ALA A 6 13.77 -3.41 8.01
C ALA A 6 15.04 -3.13 8.85
N LEU A 7 14.87 -2.73 10.11
CA LEU A 7 16.00 -2.46 11.01
C LEU A 7 16.98 -3.62 11.07
N ARG A 8 18.27 -3.33 11.17
CA ARG A 8 19.33 -4.28 11.53
C ARG A 8 18.90 -5.09 12.78
N ARG A 9 18.29 -6.28 12.57
CA ARG A 9 17.74 -7.30 13.51
C ARG A 9 16.23 -7.58 13.41
N ALA A 10 15.48 -6.83 12.60
CA ALA A 10 14.09 -7.12 12.27
C ALA A 10 14.03 -7.99 10.99
N PHE A 11 13.55 -9.22 11.14
CA PHE A 11 13.36 -10.14 10.00
C PHE A 11 11.97 -9.94 9.40
N LEU A 12 11.93 -9.64 8.10
CA LEU A 12 10.71 -9.68 7.29
C LEU A 12 10.26 -11.11 7.01
N CYS A 13 11.21 -12.00 6.78
CA CYS A 13 10.98 -13.42 6.55
C CYS A 13 12.30 -14.20 6.64
N GLY A 14 12.26 -15.52 6.46
CA GLY A 14 13.42 -16.39 6.45
C GLY A 14 13.89 -16.82 7.83
N PHE A 15 14.98 -17.59 7.85
CA PHE A 15 15.52 -18.20 9.06
C PHE A 15 16.65 -17.36 9.66
N ASP A 16 16.47 -16.94 10.92
CA ASP A 16 17.53 -16.31 11.69
C ASP A 16 18.44 -17.37 12.32
N LYS A 17 19.61 -17.58 11.70
CA LYS A 17 20.62 -18.52 12.18
C LYS A 17 21.16 -18.20 13.58
N THR A 18 21.04 -16.95 14.04
CA THR A 18 21.57 -16.52 15.34
C THR A 18 20.62 -16.88 16.48
N SER A 19 19.33 -16.58 16.32
CA SER A 19 18.31 -16.91 17.32
C SER A 19 17.67 -18.29 17.13
N GLY A 20 17.86 -18.92 15.97
CA GLY A 20 17.24 -20.19 15.60
C GLY A 20 15.75 -20.06 15.23
N LYS A 21 15.24 -18.85 15.05
CA LYS A 21 13.83 -18.59 14.73
C LYS A 21 13.58 -18.59 13.23
N ASP A 22 12.45 -19.16 12.84
CA ASP A 22 11.95 -19.13 11.46
C ASP A 22 10.83 -18.09 11.33
N TYR A 23 10.98 -17.17 10.38
CA TYR A 23 10.01 -16.13 10.04
C TYR A 23 9.46 -16.30 8.62
N GLU A 24 9.75 -17.40 7.93
CA GLU A 24 9.37 -17.61 6.53
C GLU A 24 7.85 -17.49 6.30
N HIS A 25 7.04 -17.82 7.32
CA HIS A 25 5.59 -17.63 7.29
C HIS A 25 5.16 -16.18 7.02
N ARG A 26 5.97 -15.18 7.41
CA ARG A 26 5.68 -13.75 7.20
C ARG A 26 5.70 -13.39 5.71
N ARG A 27 6.46 -14.10 4.87
CA ARG A 27 6.53 -13.85 3.42
C ARG A 27 5.13 -13.91 2.80
N GLY A 28 4.39 -14.98 3.08
CA GLY A 28 3.03 -15.16 2.54
C GLY A 28 2.09 -14.03 2.96
N TRP A 29 2.22 -13.50 4.17
CA TRP A 29 1.42 -12.37 4.66
C TRP A 29 1.74 -11.08 3.91
N ILE A 30 3.02 -10.82 3.69
CA ILE A 30 3.51 -9.66 2.95
C ILE A 30 3.04 -9.74 1.50
N GLU A 31 3.20 -10.88 0.84
CA GLU A 31 2.78 -11.09 -0.55
C GLU A 31 1.28 -10.93 -0.74
N ASN A 32 0.48 -11.52 0.16
CA ASN A 32 -0.97 -11.35 0.13
C ASN A 32 -1.37 -9.87 0.33
N ARG A 33 -0.66 -9.15 1.22
CA ARG A 33 -0.91 -7.73 1.43
C ARG A 33 -0.59 -6.90 0.20
N ILE A 34 0.52 -7.18 -0.49
CA ILE A 34 0.89 -6.53 -1.76
C ILE A 34 -0.24 -6.72 -2.78
N ARG A 35 -0.75 -7.95 -2.94
CA ARG A 35 -1.84 -8.28 -3.87
C ARG A 35 -3.16 -7.57 -3.55
N ILE A 36 -3.51 -7.49 -2.26
CA ILE A 36 -4.71 -6.75 -1.84
C ILE A 36 -4.55 -5.28 -2.19
N LEU A 37 -3.40 -4.68 -1.88
CA LEU A 37 -3.18 -3.26 -2.15
C LEU A 37 -3.14 -2.93 -3.65
N SER A 38 -2.57 -3.81 -4.49
CA SER A 38 -2.59 -3.61 -5.94
C SER A 38 -4.00 -3.63 -6.53
N SER A 39 -4.93 -4.40 -5.95
CA SER A 39 -6.34 -4.39 -6.40
C SER A 39 -7.13 -3.14 -5.98
N LEU A 40 -6.61 -2.36 -5.04
CA LEU A 40 -7.32 -1.22 -4.45
C LEU A 40 -6.78 0.12 -4.97
N PHE A 41 -5.46 0.24 -5.09
CA PHE A 41 -4.77 1.45 -5.52
C PHE A 41 -4.69 1.53 -7.05
N GLY A 42 -4.51 2.74 -7.58
CA GLY A 42 -4.15 2.97 -8.99
C GLY A 42 -2.65 2.74 -9.20
N ILE A 43 -2.16 1.58 -8.78
CA ILE A 43 -0.75 1.22 -8.84
C ILE A 43 -0.64 -0.25 -9.26
N ASP A 44 -0.10 -0.46 -10.45
CA ASP A 44 0.20 -1.79 -10.93
C ASP A 44 1.58 -2.25 -10.45
N ILE A 45 1.68 -3.54 -10.10
CA ILE A 45 2.87 -4.14 -9.52
C ILE A 45 3.33 -5.29 -10.42
N PRO A 46 4.11 -5.00 -11.48
CA PRO A 46 4.53 -6.03 -12.42
C PRO A 46 5.51 -7.05 -11.80
N ALA A 47 6.27 -6.64 -10.79
CA ALA A 47 7.22 -7.52 -10.11
C ALA A 47 7.50 -7.04 -8.68
N TYR A 48 7.76 -7.99 -7.79
CA TYR A 48 8.27 -7.72 -6.44
C TYR A 48 9.14 -8.89 -5.94
N VAL A 49 10.00 -8.59 -4.96
CA VAL A 49 10.78 -9.59 -4.23
C VAL A 49 10.73 -9.22 -2.75
N VAL A 50 10.28 -10.16 -1.91
CA VAL A 50 10.39 -10.06 -0.46
C VAL A 50 11.68 -10.75 -0.06
N MET A 51 12.57 -10.08 0.66
CA MET A 51 13.79 -10.68 1.21
C MET A 51 13.72 -10.69 2.73
N HIS A 52 14.69 -11.35 3.35
CA HIS A 52 14.72 -11.51 4.80
C HIS A 52 14.74 -10.19 5.57
N ASN A 53 15.24 -9.11 4.98
CA ASN A 53 15.41 -7.80 5.62
C ASN A 53 14.93 -6.60 4.78
N HIS A 54 14.47 -6.78 3.54
CA HIS A 54 13.91 -5.69 2.73
C HIS A 54 12.95 -6.19 1.65
N ILE A 55 12.15 -5.27 1.10
CA ILE A 55 11.25 -5.53 -0.04
C ILE A 55 11.71 -4.70 -1.23
N HIS A 56 11.80 -5.32 -2.42
CA HIS A 56 11.92 -4.63 -3.70
C HIS A 56 10.62 -4.74 -4.47
N MET A 57 10.18 -3.64 -5.09
CA MET A 57 8.96 -3.62 -5.88
C MET A 57 9.12 -2.73 -7.12
N ALA A 58 8.66 -3.23 -8.27
CA ALA A 58 8.38 -2.42 -9.45
C ALA A 58 6.93 -1.92 -9.34
N CYS A 59 6.74 -0.62 -9.55
CA CYS A 59 5.43 0.02 -9.47
C CYS A 59 5.22 0.87 -10.71
N GLU A 60 4.06 0.76 -11.31
CA GLU A 60 3.56 1.64 -12.36
C GLU A 60 2.40 2.45 -11.79
N LEU A 61 2.42 3.77 -11.99
CA LEU A 61 1.38 4.64 -11.47
C LEU A 61 0.28 4.79 -12.53
N CYS A 62 -0.92 4.39 -12.17
CA CYS A 62 -2.10 4.39 -13.04
C CYS A 62 -3.23 5.20 -12.37
N PRO A 63 -3.04 6.50 -12.09
CA PRO A 63 -4.04 7.33 -11.41
C PRO A 63 -5.38 7.38 -12.15
N GLU A 64 -5.38 7.23 -13.47
CA GLU A 64 -6.57 7.17 -14.32
C GLU A 64 -7.53 6.04 -13.92
N GLN A 65 -7.01 4.90 -13.43
CA GLN A 65 -7.84 3.81 -12.91
C GLN A 65 -8.65 4.22 -11.69
N ILE A 66 -8.17 5.21 -10.93
CA ILE A 66 -8.84 5.76 -9.76
C ILE A 66 -9.74 6.93 -10.15
N GLU A 67 -9.40 7.72 -11.18
CA GLU A 67 -10.19 8.86 -11.66
C GLU A 67 -11.53 8.46 -12.29
N VAL A 68 -11.59 7.31 -12.96
CA VAL A 68 -12.84 6.84 -13.59
C VAL A 68 -13.85 6.23 -12.61
N LEU A 69 -13.43 5.95 -11.37
CA LEU A 69 -14.31 5.33 -10.37
C LEU A 69 -15.42 6.28 -9.95
N SER A 70 -16.57 5.71 -9.62
CA SER A 70 -17.63 6.42 -8.90
C SER A 70 -17.23 6.66 -7.44
N ASP A 71 -17.89 7.62 -6.81
CA ASP A 71 -17.65 7.98 -5.40
C ASP A 71 -17.92 6.82 -4.44
N THR A 72 -18.93 6.00 -4.75
CA THR A 72 -19.24 4.78 -4.00
C THR A 72 -18.12 3.74 -4.11
N GLU A 73 -17.53 3.57 -5.30
CA GLU A 73 -16.38 2.68 -5.51
C GLU A 73 -15.13 3.17 -4.78
N VAL A 74 -14.83 4.46 -4.84
CA VAL A 74 -13.71 5.08 -4.10
C VAL A 74 -13.86 4.82 -2.60
N VAL A 75 -15.05 5.07 -2.05
CA VAL A 75 -15.34 4.81 -0.62
C VAL A 75 -15.24 3.32 -0.31
N SER A 76 -15.77 2.44 -1.15
CA SER A 76 -15.70 0.98 -0.94
C SER A 76 -14.26 0.48 -0.89
N ARG A 77 -13.41 0.91 -1.84
CA ARG A 77 -11.98 0.57 -1.88
C ARG A 77 -11.26 1.08 -0.64
N TRP A 78 -11.45 2.35 -0.28
CA TRP A 78 -10.83 2.91 0.93
C TRP A 78 -11.29 2.19 2.20
N ARG A 79 -12.58 1.83 2.26
CA ARG A 79 -13.17 1.16 3.42
C ARG A 79 -12.72 -0.28 3.62
N SER A 80 -12.16 -0.90 2.59
CA SER A 80 -11.48 -2.19 2.70
C SER A 80 -10.18 -2.11 3.54
N LEU A 81 -9.66 -0.90 3.79
CA LEU A 81 -8.44 -0.66 4.56
C LEU A 81 -8.72 0.07 5.88
N TYR A 82 -9.68 1.00 5.88
CA TYR A 82 -9.98 1.87 7.02
C TYR A 82 -11.48 2.05 7.22
N GLN A 83 -11.99 2.12 8.45
CA GLN A 83 -13.43 2.32 8.66
C GLN A 83 -13.98 3.64 8.09
N GLY A 84 -13.14 4.68 8.06
CA GLY A 84 -13.52 6.05 7.69
C GLY A 84 -14.23 6.81 8.81
N PRO A 85 -14.35 8.15 8.72
CA PRO A 85 -15.07 8.96 9.68
C PRO A 85 -16.56 8.60 9.76
N VAL A 86 -17.21 8.92 10.87
CA VAL A 86 -18.63 8.64 11.12
C VAL A 86 -19.53 9.13 9.99
N ILE A 87 -19.21 10.28 9.40
CA ILE A 87 -19.99 10.87 8.31
C ILE A 87 -20.03 10.01 7.04
N ILE A 88 -18.90 9.40 6.67
CA ILE A 88 -18.84 8.43 5.56
C ILE A 88 -19.64 7.18 5.91
N GLN A 89 -19.61 6.74 7.18
CA GLN A 89 -20.39 5.58 7.60
C GLN A 89 -21.90 5.83 7.52
N LYS A 90 -22.36 7.02 7.90
CA LYS A 90 -23.76 7.46 7.72
C LYS A 90 -24.14 7.52 6.25
N TRP A 91 -23.27 8.13 5.42
CA TRP A 91 -23.48 8.24 3.98
C TRP A 91 -23.63 6.87 3.31
N VAL A 92 -22.75 5.91 3.61
CA VAL A 92 -22.83 4.54 3.05
C VAL A 92 -24.10 3.80 3.50
N LYS A 93 -24.63 4.11 4.69
CA LYS A 93 -25.90 3.54 5.16
C LYS A 93 -27.14 4.19 4.54
N GLY A 94 -26.97 5.24 3.74
CA GLY A 94 -28.08 6.01 3.19
C GLY A 94 -28.85 6.82 4.25
N GLU A 95 -28.21 7.14 5.38
CA GLU A 95 -28.81 8.01 6.39
C GLU A 95 -28.96 9.44 5.84
N LYS A 96 -30.00 10.16 6.28
CA LYS A 96 -30.21 11.55 5.88
C LYS A 96 -29.12 12.42 6.50
N LEU A 97 -28.37 13.12 5.64
CA LEU A 97 -27.34 14.07 6.04
C LEU A 97 -27.83 15.51 5.87
N LEU A 98 -27.21 16.43 6.60
CA LEU A 98 -27.34 17.86 6.36
C LEU A 98 -26.49 18.30 5.15
N ASP A 99 -26.80 19.44 4.55
CA ASP A 99 -26.06 19.94 3.38
C ASP A 99 -24.56 20.11 3.68
N ALA A 100 -24.21 20.65 4.85
CA ALA A 100 -22.83 20.76 5.30
C ALA A 100 -22.16 19.38 5.50
N GLU A 101 -22.94 18.36 5.90
CA GLU A 101 -22.41 16.99 6.02
C GLU A 101 -22.13 16.39 4.63
N TYR A 102 -22.94 16.67 3.61
CA TYR A 102 -22.64 16.26 2.23
C TYR A 102 -21.35 16.89 1.71
N THR A 103 -21.12 18.19 1.96
CA THR A 103 -19.85 18.84 1.59
C THR A 103 -18.64 18.13 2.21
N MET A 104 -18.73 17.75 3.49
CA MET A 104 -17.67 17.00 4.18
C MET A 104 -17.47 15.59 3.62
N VAL A 105 -18.55 14.94 3.13
CA VAL A 105 -18.45 13.66 2.42
C VAL A 105 -17.65 13.85 1.14
N ASP A 106 -17.98 14.85 0.32
CA ASP A 106 -17.29 15.12 -0.95
C ASP A 106 -15.80 15.39 -0.72
N GLU A 107 -15.45 16.18 0.30
CA GLU A 107 -14.06 16.43 0.70
C GLU A 107 -13.32 15.13 1.09
N CYS A 108 -13.97 14.26 1.86
CA CYS A 108 -13.40 12.98 2.24
C CYS A 108 -13.17 12.08 1.01
N ILE A 109 -14.12 12.04 0.08
CA ILE A 109 -14.03 11.22 -1.13
C ILE A 109 -12.91 11.73 -2.04
N ALA A 110 -12.80 13.05 -2.21
CA ALA A 110 -11.70 13.67 -2.96
C ALA A 110 -10.32 13.34 -2.35
N GLU A 111 -10.21 13.37 -1.01
CA GLU A 111 -9.00 12.93 -0.32
C GLU A 111 -8.72 11.45 -0.55
N TYR A 112 -9.72 10.56 -0.43
CA TYR A 112 -9.53 9.13 -0.66
C TYR A 112 -9.07 8.83 -2.08
N ARG A 113 -9.63 9.51 -3.08
CA ARG A 113 -9.22 9.39 -4.49
C ARG A 113 -7.74 9.75 -4.64
N ARG A 114 -7.30 10.88 -4.08
CA ARG A 114 -5.88 11.27 -4.07
C ARG A 114 -4.98 10.26 -3.35
N ARG A 115 -5.45 9.66 -2.26
CA ARG A 115 -4.67 8.66 -1.51
C ARG A 115 -4.53 7.35 -2.27
N LEU A 116 -5.61 6.86 -2.88
CA LEU A 116 -5.62 5.62 -3.66
C LEU A 116 -4.75 5.71 -4.93
N ALA A 117 -4.45 6.92 -5.41
CA ALA A 117 -3.50 7.16 -6.50
C ALA A 117 -2.05 7.45 -6.01
N SER A 118 -1.79 7.41 -4.70
CA SER A 118 -0.50 7.85 -4.14
C SER A 118 0.40 6.68 -3.72
N ILE A 119 1.60 6.62 -4.32
CA ILE A 119 2.64 5.66 -3.96
C ILE A 119 3.05 5.74 -2.49
N SER A 120 3.07 6.94 -1.91
CA SER A 120 3.38 7.14 -0.50
C SER A 120 2.31 6.53 0.41
N TRP A 121 1.04 6.66 0.04
CA TRP A 121 -0.06 6.03 0.77
C TRP A 121 -0.10 4.52 0.59
N PHE A 122 0.21 4.03 -0.62
CA PHE A 122 0.41 2.60 -0.87
C PHE A 122 1.48 2.03 0.06
N MET A 123 2.67 2.64 0.10
CA MET A 123 3.77 2.20 0.97
C MET A 123 3.41 2.30 2.44
N LYS A 124 2.66 3.32 2.86
CA LYS A 124 2.15 3.42 4.24
C LYS A 124 1.21 2.25 4.57
N CYS A 125 0.28 1.93 3.68
CA CYS A 125 -0.69 0.84 3.86
C CYS A 125 -0.05 -0.55 3.81
N LEU A 126 1.12 -0.67 3.17
CA LEU A 126 1.95 -1.88 3.17
C LEU A 126 2.75 -1.99 4.47
N ASN A 127 3.51 -0.94 4.81
CA ASN A 127 4.52 -0.99 5.86
C ASN A 127 3.95 -1.00 7.28
N GLU A 128 2.86 -0.26 7.57
CA GLU A 128 2.32 -0.17 8.93
C GLU A 128 1.76 -1.51 9.44
N PRO A 129 0.93 -2.25 8.69
CA PRO A 129 0.45 -3.56 9.14
C PRO A 129 1.56 -4.59 9.31
N ILE A 130 2.58 -4.58 8.44
CA ILE A 130 3.75 -5.48 8.55
C ILE A 130 4.49 -5.18 9.85
N ALA A 131 4.83 -3.91 10.10
CA ALA A 131 5.53 -3.49 11.30
C ALA A 131 4.74 -3.84 12.57
N ARG A 132 3.44 -3.56 12.58
CA ARG A 132 2.57 -3.83 13.73
C ARG A 132 2.45 -5.32 14.02
N GLN A 133 2.30 -6.15 12.98
CA GLN A 133 2.18 -7.59 13.14
C GLN A 133 3.51 -8.22 13.57
N ALA A 134 4.62 -7.85 12.94
CA ALA A 134 5.94 -8.34 13.29
C ALA A 134 6.33 -7.94 14.72
N ASN A 135 6.14 -6.68 15.09
CA ASN A 135 6.42 -6.22 16.46
C ASN A 135 5.58 -6.94 17.51
N LYS A 136 4.31 -7.23 17.19
CA LYS A 136 3.43 -8.01 18.07
C LYS A 136 3.91 -9.45 18.22
N GLU A 137 4.31 -10.10 17.14
CA GLU A 137 4.84 -11.47 17.16
C GLU A 137 6.18 -11.54 17.92
N ASP A 138 7.03 -10.54 17.75
CA ASP A 138 8.36 -10.46 18.38
C ASP A 138 8.30 -9.92 19.82
N ASN A 139 7.12 -9.55 20.33
CA ASN A 139 6.90 -8.88 21.61
C ASN A 139 7.81 -7.66 21.81
N CYS A 140 8.04 -6.89 20.74
CA CYS A 140 8.90 -5.71 20.76
C CYS A 140 8.10 -4.42 20.55
N THR A 141 8.69 -3.31 20.97
CA THR A 141 8.16 -1.96 20.77
C THR A 141 9.17 -1.12 20.01
N GLY A 142 8.69 -0.07 19.32
CA GLY A 142 9.54 0.84 18.55
C GLY A 142 9.42 0.66 17.04
N HIS A 143 10.39 1.23 16.32
CA HIS A 143 10.41 1.20 14.86
C HIS A 143 10.73 -0.21 14.36
N PHE A 144 10.15 -0.58 13.22
CA PHE A 144 10.46 -1.83 12.50
C PHE A 144 11.29 -1.56 11.23
N TRP A 145 11.04 -0.43 10.56
CA TRP A 145 11.72 0.00 9.33
C TRP A 145 12.83 1.01 9.65
N GLU A 146 13.94 1.00 8.89
CA GLU A 146 15.10 1.89 9.12
C GLU A 146 14.84 3.36 8.76
N GLY A 147 13.76 3.65 8.03
CA GLY A 147 13.44 5.01 7.62
C GLY A 147 12.39 5.07 6.52
N ARG A 148 12.56 6.04 5.61
CA ARG A 148 11.69 6.22 4.44
C ARG A 148 12.03 5.19 3.37
N PHE A 149 11.04 4.81 2.57
CA PHE A 149 11.30 4.03 1.37
C PHE A 149 12.10 4.88 0.36
N THR A 150 12.90 4.22 -0.46
CA THR A 150 13.61 4.86 -1.59
C THR A 150 12.91 4.49 -2.89
N SER A 151 12.82 5.43 -3.82
CA SER A 151 12.24 5.21 -5.15
C SER A 151 13.22 5.61 -6.25
N GLN A 152 13.45 4.72 -7.20
CA GLN A 152 14.21 4.99 -8.43
C GLN A 152 13.28 4.83 -9.64
N PRO A 153 13.16 5.84 -10.53
CA PRO A 153 12.48 5.68 -11.81
C PRO A 153 13.15 4.57 -12.62
N LEU A 154 12.35 3.73 -13.27
CA LEU A 154 12.87 2.78 -14.25
C LEU A 154 12.79 3.45 -15.64
N PRO A 155 13.80 3.30 -16.50
CA PRO A 155 13.70 3.74 -17.88
C PRO A 155 12.59 2.94 -18.56
N THR A 156 11.57 3.64 -19.08
CA THR A 156 10.65 3.08 -20.07
C THR A 156 11.45 2.77 -21.33
N GLU A 157 11.36 1.55 -21.85
CA GLU A 157 11.93 1.26 -23.17
C GLU A 157 11.27 2.19 -24.18
N GLU A 158 12.06 3.07 -24.83
CA GLU A 158 11.59 3.78 -26.01
C GLU A 158 11.29 2.72 -27.07
N VAL A 159 10.03 2.63 -27.49
CA VAL A 159 9.62 1.83 -28.65
C VAL A 159 10.42 2.35 -29.83
N SER A 160 11.50 1.62 -30.14
CA SER A 160 12.34 1.86 -31.30
C SER A 160 11.48 1.56 -32.51
N THR A 161 10.89 2.59 -33.11
CA THR A 161 10.30 2.47 -34.44
C THR A 161 11.45 2.27 -35.41
N THR A 162 11.74 1.00 -35.72
CA THR A 162 12.60 0.63 -36.82
C THR A 162 11.91 1.05 -38.12
N THR A 163 12.27 2.21 -38.64
CA THR A 163 11.96 2.57 -40.03
C THR A 163 13.14 2.10 -40.87
N GLU A 164 12.93 0.98 -41.56
CA GLU A 164 13.82 0.46 -42.61
C GLU A 164 14.10 1.53 -43.69
N LYS A 165 15.33 1.53 -44.21
CA LYS A 165 15.70 2.18 -45.47
C LYS A 165 16.13 1.10 -46.46
#